data_AF-A0A424R8L8-F1
#
_entry.id   AF-A0A424R8L8-F1
#
_cell.length_a   1.000
_cell.length_b   1.000
_cell.length_c   1.000
_cell.angle_alpha   90.00
_cell.angle_beta   90.00
_cell.angle_gamma   90.00
#
_symmetry.space_group_name_H-M   'P 1'
#
loop_
_entity.id
_entity.type
_entity.pdbx_description
1 polymer ?
#
loop_
_entity_poly.entity_id
_entity_poly.type
_entity_poly.pdbx_seq_one_letter_code
_entity_poly.pdbx_strand_id
1 'polypeptide(L)'
;MNGERVLSMLETGATALLVTLALVAAYVILKRMARQMRKGVDLATRQAIDAVTMNWLDDGRLHIRIELPKGMAGRLVLSFESKEGQVGSPVHEANDASTSIDVSVDVPGEARALVVEASAEKLFRPLPSRS
;
A
#
# COMPACT_ATOMS: atom_id res chain seq x y z
N MET A 1 31.98 -1.11 62.47
CA MET A 1 31.51 -1.40 61.09
C MET A 1 31.97 -0.27 60.19
N ASN A 2 32.86 -0.56 59.23
CA ASN A 2 33.60 0.46 58.46
C ASN A 2 32.75 1.12 57.38
N GLY A 3 32.81 2.46 57.31
CA GLY A 3 32.08 3.29 56.34
C GLY A 3 32.40 2.99 54.87
N GLU A 4 33.53 2.36 54.57
CA GLU A 4 33.90 1.91 53.21
C GLU A 4 32.96 0.84 52.65
N ARG A 5 32.41 -0.05 53.49
CA ARG A 5 31.43 -1.06 53.02
C ARG A 5 30.08 -0.44 52.70
N VAL A 6 29.69 0.61 53.41
CA VAL A 6 28.43 1.33 53.17
C VAL A 6 28.52 2.15 51.89
N LEU A 7 29.66 2.81 51.65
CA LEU A 7 29.90 3.57 50.43
C LEU A 7 29.92 2.67 49.18
N SER A 8 30.62 1.54 49.25
CA SER A 8 30.69 0.56 48.16
C SER A 8 29.33 -0.08 47.87
N MET A 9 28.51 -0.38 48.89
CA MET A 9 27.13 -0.84 48.68
C MET A 9 26.27 0.25 48.03
N LEU A 10 26.46 1.51 48.39
CA LEU A 10 25.72 2.63 47.80
C LEU A 10 26.08 2.83 46.32
N GLU A 11 27.36 2.77 45.97
CA GLU A 11 27.85 2.86 44.58
C GLU A 11 27.37 1.67 43.73
N THR A 12 27.41 0.46 44.28
CA THR A 12 26.93 -0.75 43.60
C THR A 12 25.40 -0.69 43.40
N GLY A 13 24.67 -0.16 44.38
CA GLY A 13 23.23 0.08 44.26
C GLY A 13 22.90 1.14 43.21
N ALA A 14 23.64 2.24 43.19
CA ALA A 14 23.45 3.32 42.22
C ALA A 14 23.73 2.85 40.78
N THR A 15 24.80 2.10 40.57
CA THR A 15 25.14 1.52 39.25
C THR A 15 24.10 0.52 38.77
N ALA A 16 23.59 -0.36 39.64
CA ALA A 16 22.51 -1.27 39.31
C ALA A 16 21.22 -0.53 38.89
N LEU A 17 20.91 0.59 39.57
CA LEU A 17 19.74 1.43 39.26
C LEU A 17 19.89 2.11 37.89
N LEU A 18 21.08 2.63 37.59
CA LEU A 18 21.40 3.24 36.30
C LEU A 18 21.31 2.24 35.15
N VAL A 19 21.85 1.03 35.32
CA VAL A 19 21.77 -0.04 34.31
C VAL A 19 20.31 -0.43 34.06
N THR A 20 19.52 -0.55 35.13
CA THR A 20 18.09 -0.89 35.01
C THR A 20 17.32 0.21 34.27
N LEU A 21 17.57 1.48 34.59
CA LEU A 21 16.98 2.62 33.88
C LEU A 21 17.38 2.63 32.40
N ALA A 22 18.64 2.39 32.09
CA ALA A 22 19.13 2.32 30.71
C ALA A 22 18.45 1.20 29.91
N LEU A 23 18.30 0.01 30.51
CA LEU A 23 17.60 -1.12 29.90
C LEU A 23 16.12 -0.82 29.65
N VAL A 24 15.44 -0.20 30.60
CA VAL A 24 14.03 0.21 30.45
C VAL A 24 13.89 1.25 29.34
N ALA A 25 14.77 2.26 29.30
CA ALA A 25 14.76 3.27 28.26
C ALA A 25 14.99 2.65 26.87
N ALA A 26 15.98 1.78 26.72
CA ALA A 26 16.25 1.05 25.48
C ALA A 26 15.05 0.22 25.04
N TYR A 27 14.42 -0.52 25.96
CA TYR A 27 13.21 -1.30 25.69
C TYR A 27 12.05 -0.43 25.21
N VAL A 28 11.81 0.73 25.83
CA VAL A 28 10.75 1.66 25.43
C VAL A 28 10.99 2.20 24.02
N ILE A 29 12.23 2.55 23.68
CA ILE A 29 12.62 3.04 22.34
C ILE A 29 12.37 1.95 21.29
N LEU A 30 12.87 0.74 21.51
CA LEU A 30 12.66 -0.42 20.63
C LEU A 30 11.15 -0.70 20.43
N LYS A 31 10.37 -0.71 21.51
CA LYS A 31 8.92 -0.92 21.45
C LYS A 31 8.19 0.19 20.70
N ARG A 32 8.66 1.44 20.80
CA ARG A 32 8.09 2.58 20.07
C ARG A 32 8.38 2.45 18.57
N MET A 33 9.62 2.11 18.20
CA MET A 33 10.01 1.88 16.81
C MET A 33 9.20 0.74 16.18
N ALA A 34 9.08 -0.41 16.87
CA ALA A 34 8.27 -1.53 16.39
C ALA A 34 6.80 -1.14 16.17
N ARG A 35 6.22 -0.30 17.04
CA ARG A 35 4.86 0.21 16.86
C ARG A 35 4.75 1.20 15.69
N GLN A 36 5.74 2.06 15.50
CA GLN A 36 5.76 2.99 14.36
C GLN A 36 5.92 2.24 13.03
N MET A 37 6.77 1.21 12.99
CA MET A 37 6.88 0.32 11.82
C MET A 37 5.57 -0.40 11.55
N ARG A 38 4.91 -0.96 12.58
CA ARG A 38 3.60 -1.59 12.40
C ARG A 38 2.55 -0.62 11.86
N LYS A 39 2.50 0.63 12.35
CA LYS A 39 1.58 1.65 11.84
C LYS A 39 1.91 2.11 10.41
N GLY A 40 3.20 2.26 10.08
CA GLY A 40 3.64 2.62 8.73
C GLY A 40 3.34 1.51 7.72
N VAL A 41 3.50 0.25 8.12
CA VAL A 41 3.14 -0.92 7.30
C VAL A 41 1.63 -1.02 7.11
N ASP A 42 0.82 -0.83 8.16
CA ASP A 42 -0.66 -0.85 8.04
C ASP A 42 -1.19 0.23 7.10
N LEU A 43 -0.56 1.43 7.11
CA LEU A 43 -0.94 2.53 6.24
C LEU A 43 -0.54 2.28 4.77
N ALA A 44 0.60 1.62 4.55
CA ALA A 44 1.08 1.28 3.21
C ALA A 44 0.37 0.05 2.59
N THR A 45 -0.31 -0.77 3.39
CA THR A 45 -0.90 -2.05 2.93
C THR A 45 -2.39 -1.96 2.60
N ARG A 46 -3.01 -0.77 2.63
CA ARG A 46 -4.35 -0.63 2.02
C ARG A 46 -4.21 -0.65 0.50
N GLN A 47 -4.07 -1.85 -0.06
CA GLN A 47 -4.31 -2.09 -1.48
C GLN A 47 -5.70 -1.56 -1.80
N ALA A 48 -5.78 -0.71 -2.81
CA ALA A 48 -7.03 -0.12 -3.25
C ALA A 48 -7.69 -0.97 -4.34
N ILE A 49 -6.96 -1.94 -4.89
CA ILE A 49 -7.39 -2.81 -5.99
C ILE A 49 -7.00 -4.26 -5.64
N ASP A 50 -7.98 -5.16 -5.54
CA ASP A 50 -7.73 -6.57 -5.22
C ASP A 50 -7.31 -7.34 -6.49
N ALA A 51 -8.01 -7.13 -7.60
CA ALA A 51 -7.73 -7.82 -8.86
C ALA A 51 -8.15 -6.98 -10.08
N VAL A 52 -7.42 -7.18 -11.18
CA VAL A 52 -7.77 -6.65 -12.50
C VAL A 52 -7.72 -7.79 -13.50
N THR A 53 -8.85 -8.11 -14.11
CA THR A 53 -8.99 -9.12 -15.15
C THR A 53 -9.33 -8.42 -16.47
N MET A 54 -8.66 -8.80 -17.55
CA MET A 54 -8.85 -8.22 -18.87
C MET A 54 -9.00 -9.36 -19.89
N ASN A 55 -10.09 -9.35 -20.63
CA ASN A 55 -10.37 -10.34 -21.67
C ASN A 55 -10.83 -9.64 -22.94
N TRP A 56 -10.34 -10.08 -24.10
CA TRP A 56 -10.92 -9.65 -25.38
C TRP A 56 -12.27 -10.34 -25.58
N LEU A 57 -13.26 -9.56 -25.98
CA LEU A 57 -14.55 -10.06 -26.42
C LEU A 57 -14.52 -10.36 -27.92
N ASP A 58 -15.46 -11.19 -28.37
CA ASP A 58 -15.59 -11.59 -29.79
C ASP A 58 -15.87 -10.41 -30.72
N ASP A 59 -16.39 -9.30 -30.18
CA ASP A 59 -16.65 -8.06 -30.91
C ASP A 59 -15.45 -7.12 -31.01
N GLY A 60 -14.28 -7.53 -30.48
CA GLY A 60 -13.03 -6.77 -30.53
C GLY A 60 -12.88 -5.74 -29.42
N ARG A 61 -13.85 -5.60 -28.51
CA ARG A 61 -13.74 -4.76 -27.32
C ARG A 61 -12.99 -5.47 -26.20
N LEU A 62 -12.33 -4.70 -25.34
CA LEU A 62 -11.68 -5.23 -24.15
C LEU A 62 -12.66 -5.15 -22.98
N HIS A 63 -13.01 -6.30 -22.45
CA HIS A 63 -13.75 -6.44 -21.21
C HIS A 63 -12.78 -6.36 -20.03
N ILE A 64 -13.02 -5.40 -19.14
CA ILE A 64 -12.20 -5.09 -17.98
C ILE A 64 -13.07 -5.29 -16.74
N ARG A 65 -12.64 -6.19 -15.86
CA ARG A 65 -13.24 -6.42 -14.55
C ARG A 65 -12.24 -6.08 -13.46
N ILE A 66 -12.63 -5.19 -12.55
CA ILE A 66 -11.82 -4.74 -11.44
C ILE A 66 -12.54 -5.07 -10.14
N GLU A 67 -11.87 -5.82 -9.29
CA GLU A 67 -12.37 -6.17 -7.96
C GLU A 67 -11.73 -5.24 -6.93
N LEU A 68 -12.57 -4.68 -6.06
CA LEU A 68 -12.18 -3.68 -5.08
C LEU A 68 -12.42 -4.23 -3.67
N PRO A 69 -11.57 -3.88 -2.71
CA PRO A 69 -11.73 -4.31 -1.34
C PRO A 69 -13.05 -3.78 -0.75
N LYS A 70 -13.72 -4.62 0.04
CA LYS A 70 -15.02 -4.28 0.64
C LYS A 70 -14.93 -3.00 1.47
N GLY A 71 -15.81 -2.05 1.18
CA GLY A 71 -15.84 -0.77 1.88
C GLY A 71 -14.87 0.28 1.33
N MET A 72 -14.26 0.02 0.16
CA MET A 72 -13.69 1.09 -0.64
C MET A 72 -14.82 2.04 -1.07
N ALA A 73 -14.63 3.32 -0.80
CA ALA A 73 -15.42 4.40 -1.35
C ALA A 73 -14.43 5.41 -1.93
N GLY A 74 -14.40 5.53 -3.24
CA GLY A 74 -13.42 6.39 -3.90
C GLY A 74 -13.60 6.42 -5.41
N ARG A 75 -12.98 7.43 -6.01
CA ARG A 75 -12.93 7.59 -7.46
C ARG A 75 -11.95 6.58 -8.06
N LEU A 76 -12.40 5.88 -9.08
CA LEU A 76 -11.59 4.99 -9.91
C LEU A 76 -11.64 5.48 -11.35
N VAL A 77 -10.46 5.66 -11.94
CA VAL A 77 -10.28 6.16 -13.30
C VAL A 77 -9.55 5.11 -14.12
N LEU A 78 -10.06 4.84 -15.31
CA LEU A 78 -9.47 3.92 -16.28
C LEU A 78 -8.99 4.68 -17.49
N SER A 79 -7.72 4.54 -17.82
CA SER A 79 -7.08 5.15 -19.00
C SER A 79 -6.17 4.14 -19.69
N PHE A 80 -5.78 4.44 -20.93
CA PHE A 80 -4.74 3.66 -21.62
C PHE A 80 -3.44 4.45 -21.72
N GLU A 81 -2.33 3.75 -21.52
CA GLU A 81 -0.99 4.25 -21.79
C GLU A 81 -0.57 3.83 -23.20
N SER A 82 -0.05 4.78 -23.97
CA SER A 82 0.50 4.54 -25.31
C SER A 82 1.89 3.91 -25.26
N LYS A 83 2.39 3.42 -26.40
CA LYS A 83 3.77 2.91 -26.51
C LYS A 83 4.85 3.96 -26.16
N GLU A 84 4.52 5.23 -26.30
CA GLU A 84 5.39 6.37 -25.97
C GLU A 84 5.34 6.73 -24.47
N GLY A 85 4.55 6.01 -23.67
CA GLY A 85 4.40 6.26 -22.23
C GLY A 85 3.43 7.40 -21.91
N GLN A 86 2.66 7.88 -22.88
CA GLN A 86 1.65 8.91 -22.65
C GLN A 86 0.35 8.27 -22.19
N VAL A 87 -0.19 8.74 -21.06
CA VAL A 87 -1.51 8.34 -20.57
C VAL A 87 -2.56 9.18 -21.28
N GLY A 88 -3.45 8.52 -22.02
CA GLY A 88 -4.56 9.16 -22.71
C GLY A 88 -5.68 9.59 -21.77
N SER A 89 -6.73 10.17 -22.37
CA SER A 89 -7.93 10.57 -21.64
C SER A 89 -8.61 9.38 -20.93
N PRO A 90 -9.27 9.63 -19.79
CA PRO A 90 -10.10 8.63 -19.13
C PRO A 90 -11.13 8.02 -20.08
N VAL A 91 -11.13 6.70 -20.16
CA VAL A 91 -12.10 5.90 -20.91
C VAL A 91 -13.30 5.56 -20.03
N HIS A 92 -13.08 5.46 -18.72
CA HIS A 92 -14.15 5.27 -17.76
C HIS A 92 -13.78 5.89 -16.41
N GLU A 93 -14.78 6.46 -15.74
CA GLU A 93 -14.66 7.00 -14.39
C GLU A 93 -15.84 6.56 -13.53
N ALA A 94 -15.55 6.03 -12.35
CA ALA A 94 -16.55 5.68 -11.35
C ALA A 94 -16.25 6.45 -10.06
N ASN A 95 -17.22 7.21 -9.55
CA ASN A 95 -17.04 8.03 -8.35
C ASN A 95 -17.40 7.30 -7.03
N ASP A 96 -18.09 6.16 -7.10
CA ASP A 96 -18.54 5.36 -5.95
C ASP A 96 -18.42 3.86 -6.21
N ALA A 97 -17.22 3.39 -6.58
CA ALA A 97 -16.99 1.97 -6.83
C ALA A 97 -16.87 1.20 -5.51
N SER A 98 -17.85 0.35 -5.20
CA SER A 98 -18.01 -0.24 -3.86
C SER A 98 -17.57 -1.70 -3.72
N THR A 99 -17.56 -2.45 -4.82
CA THR A 99 -17.27 -3.90 -4.81
C THR A 99 -16.59 -4.38 -6.09
N SER A 100 -17.13 -4.02 -7.24
CA SER A 100 -16.52 -4.34 -8.53
C SER A 100 -16.93 -3.36 -9.61
N ILE A 101 -16.06 -3.15 -10.59
CA ILE A 101 -16.36 -2.45 -11.84
C ILE A 101 -16.24 -3.46 -12.97
N ASP A 102 -17.22 -3.44 -13.85
CA ASP A 102 -17.27 -4.27 -15.05
C ASP A 102 -17.59 -3.35 -16.24
N VAL A 103 -16.64 -3.22 -17.16
CA VAL A 103 -16.75 -2.30 -18.29
C VAL A 103 -16.15 -2.92 -19.55
N SER A 104 -16.80 -2.71 -20.69
CA SER A 104 -16.29 -3.12 -22.00
C SER A 104 -15.98 -1.87 -22.81
N VAL A 105 -14.73 -1.72 -23.25
CA VAL A 105 -14.24 -0.50 -23.90
C VAL A 105 -13.48 -0.80 -25.19
N ASP A 106 -13.54 0.13 -26.11
CA ASP A 106 -12.69 0.12 -27.31
C ASP A 106 -11.25 0.52 -26.93
N VAL A 107 -10.29 -0.30 -27.37
CA VAL A 107 -8.87 -0.07 -27.07
C VAL A 107 -8.22 0.68 -28.22
N PRO A 108 -7.60 1.85 -27.97
CA PRO A 108 -6.85 2.59 -28.98
C PRO A 108 -5.73 1.74 -29.58
N GLY A 109 -5.49 1.85 -30.90
CA GLY A 109 -4.49 1.02 -31.59
C GLY A 109 -3.05 1.20 -31.10
N GLU A 110 -2.74 2.34 -30.49
CA GLU A 110 -1.42 2.65 -29.93
C GLU A 110 -1.28 2.29 -28.44
N ALA A 111 -2.35 1.78 -27.82
CA ALA A 111 -2.36 1.41 -26.41
C ALA A 111 -1.42 0.22 -26.14
N ARG A 112 -0.67 0.31 -25.04
CA ARG A 112 0.25 -0.71 -24.55
C ARG A 112 -0.23 -1.31 -23.23
N ALA A 113 -0.77 -0.47 -22.34
CA ALA A 113 -1.18 -0.87 -21.01
C ALA A 113 -2.49 -0.19 -20.61
N LEU A 114 -3.29 -0.90 -19.81
CA LEU A 114 -4.37 -0.32 -19.03
C LEU A 114 -3.78 0.31 -17.76
N VAL A 115 -4.21 1.54 -17.49
CA VAL A 115 -3.89 2.29 -16.28
C VAL A 115 -5.16 2.37 -15.43
N VAL A 116 -5.08 1.82 -14.23
CA VAL A 116 -6.14 1.90 -13.22
C VAL A 116 -5.67 2.82 -12.12
N GLU A 117 -6.34 3.95 -11.96
CA GLU A 117 -6.02 4.94 -10.92
C GLU A 117 -7.13 4.97 -9.87
N ALA A 118 -6.77 4.60 -8.65
CA ALA A 118 -7.57 4.70 -7.45
C ALA A 118 -6.97 5.78 -6.53
N SER A 119 -7.73 6.27 -5.55
CA SER A 119 -7.32 7.40 -4.69
C SER A 119 -6.00 7.19 -3.93
N ALA A 120 -5.58 5.94 -3.70
CA ALA A 120 -4.34 5.60 -2.99
C ALA A 120 -3.33 4.80 -3.83
N GLU A 121 -3.70 4.38 -5.05
CA GLU A 121 -2.91 3.43 -5.83
C GLU A 121 -3.10 3.67 -7.32
N LYS A 122 -2.00 3.57 -8.08
CA LYS A 122 -2.02 3.60 -9.55
C LYS A 122 -1.39 2.33 -10.08
N LEU A 123 -2.16 1.56 -10.83
CA LEU A 123 -1.79 0.25 -11.33
C LEU A 123 -1.63 0.29 -12.84
N PHE A 124 -0.51 -0.25 -13.33
CA PHE A 124 -0.26 -0.44 -14.76
C PHE A 124 -0.37 -1.94 -15.07
N ARG A 125 -1.17 -2.27 -16.08
CA ARG A 125 -1.38 -3.64 -16.52
C ARG A 125 -1.22 -3.74 -18.03
N PRO A 126 -0.28 -4.58 -18.54
CA PRO A 126 -0.11 -4.75 -19.97
C PRO A 126 -1.36 -5.36 -20.58
N LEU A 127 -1.70 -4.93 -21.79
CA LEU A 127 -2.87 -5.45 -22.49
C LEU A 127 -2.66 -6.93 -22.86
N PRO A 128 -3.70 -7.78 -22.77
CA PRO A 128 -3.62 -9.14 -23.25
C PRO A 128 -3.43 -9.16 -24.78
N SER A 129 -2.76 -10.19 -25.29
CA SER A 129 -2.64 -10.41 -26.74
C SER A 129 -4.03 -10.67 -27.35
N ARG A 130 -4.31 -10.03 -28.49
CA ARG A 130 -5.47 -10.41 -29.33
C ARG A 130 -5.16 -11.77 -29.96
N SER A 131 -5.94 -12.79 -29.62
CA SER A 131 -5.90 -14.11 -30.24
C SER A 131 -6.69 -14.14 -31.53
#